data_AF-A0A4U7CQN9-F1
#
_entry.id   AF-A0A4U7CQN9-F1
#
_cell.length_a   1.000
_cell.length_b   1.000
_cell.length_c   1.000
_cell.angle_alpha   90.00
_cell.angle_beta   90.00
_cell.angle_gamma   90.00
#
_symmetry.space_group_name_H-M   'P 1'
#
loop_
_entity.id
_entity.type
_entity.pdbx_description
1 polymer ?
#
loop_
_entity_poly.entity_id
_entity_poly.type
_entity_poly.pdbx_seq_one_letter_code
_entity_poly.pdbx_strand_id
1 'polypeptide(L)'
;MEIHDLGDGEPEVAVVGAIHGDEPCGARAVERLLDADLDPERPVRLVTANEAALDAGERYLDADLNRAFPGNPDAEAHEVRLAAELVDALEGCTTLAIHSTQSYAEPFAVIDSMDEVTRAVAPHLPVDAVIQTDAFTEGRLIEHPHTLEVEAGLQGSEAAADNAYWLSRAFLAATGAISAPGADDVLDAGGREDVSVFRLRERIPKPEAEAYEVFARNFERVEPGERFAAADGEPLLADEPFYPVLLSPNGYRDQFGYVADRVGTLE
;
A
#
# COMPACT_ATOMS: atom_id res chain seq x y z
N MET A 1 -6.94 -1.61 18.21
CA MET A 1 -6.56 -0.48 17.36
C MET A 1 -6.08 0.64 18.25
N GLU A 2 -4.88 1.14 17.98
CA GLU A 2 -4.28 2.29 18.64
C GLU A 2 -4.42 3.52 17.75
N ILE A 3 -4.87 4.63 18.34
CA ILE A 3 -5.09 5.91 17.66
C ILE A 3 -4.38 7.00 18.44
N HIS A 4 -3.61 7.81 17.72
CA HIS A 4 -2.96 9.00 18.24
C HIS A 4 -3.27 10.20 17.34
N ASP A 5 -3.84 11.24 17.92
CA ASP A 5 -4.10 12.49 17.21
C ASP A 5 -3.00 13.51 17.56
N LEU A 6 -2.44 14.15 16.54
CA LEU A 6 -1.45 15.21 16.62
C LEU A 6 -2.09 16.54 16.22
N GLY A 7 -1.86 17.60 17.00
CA GLY A 7 -2.47 18.92 16.81
C GLY A 7 -3.84 19.08 17.48
N ASP A 8 -4.39 20.29 17.42
CA ASP A 8 -5.67 20.63 18.04
C ASP A 8 -6.83 20.60 17.03
N GLY A 9 -7.85 19.76 17.26
CA GLY A 9 -9.08 19.74 16.44
C GLY A 9 -9.48 18.33 16.01
N GLU A 10 -10.46 18.25 15.09
CA GLU A 10 -10.80 16.98 14.44
C GLU A 10 -9.77 16.68 13.34
N PRO A 11 -9.20 15.46 13.29
CA PRO A 11 -8.24 15.06 12.26
C PRO A 11 -8.79 15.19 10.84
N GLU A 12 -7.98 15.75 9.94
CA GLU A 12 -8.32 15.92 8.53
C GLU A 12 -7.45 15.03 7.62
N VAL A 13 -6.36 14.48 8.17
CA VAL A 13 -5.38 13.64 7.48
C VAL A 13 -5.03 12.46 8.38
N ALA A 14 -4.98 11.25 7.83
CA ALA A 14 -4.68 10.04 8.57
C ALA A 14 -3.55 9.22 7.94
N VAL A 15 -2.73 8.59 8.78
CA VAL A 15 -1.75 7.56 8.38
C VAL A 15 -2.10 6.27 9.12
N VAL A 16 -2.28 5.19 8.37
CA VAL A 16 -2.69 3.88 8.89
C VAL A 16 -1.62 2.85 8.57
N GLY A 17 -1.13 2.17 9.61
CA GLY A 17 -0.25 1.02 9.51
C GLY A 17 -0.89 -0.25 10.08
N ALA A 18 -0.26 -1.39 9.81
CA ALA A 18 -0.64 -2.70 10.34
C ALA A 18 -2.10 -3.10 10.07
N ILE A 19 -2.58 -2.88 8.84
CA ILE A 19 -3.81 -3.53 8.36
C ILE A 19 -3.62 -5.05 8.31
N HIS A 20 -2.43 -5.48 7.89
CA HIS A 20 -1.96 -6.86 8.04
C HIS A 20 -0.89 -6.91 9.12
N GLY A 21 -1.00 -7.85 10.06
CA GLY A 21 -0.08 -7.93 11.21
C GLY A 21 1.33 -8.42 10.86
N ASP A 22 1.49 -9.12 9.74
CA ASP A 22 2.78 -9.57 9.24
C ASP A 22 3.53 -8.49 8.43
N GLU A 23 2.97 -7.28 8.30
CA GLU A 23 3.53 -6.12 7.60
C GLU A 23 3.88 -4.97 8.58
N PRO A 24 4.90 -5.11 9.45
CA PRO A 24 5.15 -4.19 10.57
C PRO A 24 5.66 -2.80 10.16
N CYS A 25 5.98 -2.57 8.88
CA CYS A 25 6.59 -1.33 8.41
C CYS A 25 5.72 -0.08 8.68
N GLY A 26 4.39 -0.20 8.50
CA GLY A 26 3.45 0.88 8.78
C GLY A 26 3.36 1.23 10.27
N ALA A 27 3.32 0.22 11.16
CA ALA A 27 3.32 0.45 12.61
C ALA A 27 4.61 1.13 13.08
N ARG A 28 5.77 0.65 12.59
CA ARG A 28 7.06 1.30 12.86
C ARG A 28 7.12 2.74 12.35
N ALA A 29 6.49 3.05 11.22
CA ALA A 29 6.39 4.41 10.73
C ALA A 29 5.54 5.30 11.66
N VAL A 30 4.40 4.79 12.15
CA VAL A 30 3.57 5.48 13.15
C VAL A 30 4.36 5.79 14.42
N GLU A 31 5.04 4.79 15.00
CA GLU A 31 5.91 4.98 16.17
C GLU A 31 6.96 6.09 15.94
N ARG A 32 7.66 6.04 14.80
CA ARG A 32 8.67 7.05 14.44
C ARG A 32 8.08 8.45 14.25
N LEU A 33 6.84 8.58 13.78
CA LEU A 33 6.19 9.88 13.64
C LEU A 33 5.77 10.46 15.00
N LEU A 34 5.34 9.60 15.94
CA LEU A 34 5.06 10.00 17.32
C LEU A 34 6.33 10.52 18.02
N ASP A 35 7.47 9.88 17.77
CA ASP A 35 8.76 10.28 18.33
C ASP A 35 9.40 11.49 17.62
N ALA A 36 8.87 11.93 16.47
CA ALA A 36 9.48 12.95 15.63
C ALA A 36 9.21 14.41 16.08
N ASP A 37 8.48 14.61 17.18
CA ASP A 37 8.07 15.93 17.71
C ASP A 37 7.50 16.84 16.61
N LEU A 38 6.54 16.29 15.85
CA LEU A 38 5.89 17.00 14.75
C LEU A 38 5.07 18.17 15.27
N ASP A 39 5.15 19.31 14.58
CA ASP A 39 4.29 20.49 14.77
C ASP A 39 3.30 20.58 13.60
N PRO A 40 2.15 19.89 13.67
CA PRO A 40 1.21 19.82 12.55
C PRO A 40 0.45 21.13 12.38
N GLU A 41 0.42 21.64 11.15
CA GLU A 41 -0.38 22.81 10.73
C GLU A 41 -1.88 22.46 10.62
N ARG A 42 -2.19 21.17 10.44
CA ARG A 42 -3.55 20.61 10.41
C ARG A 42 -3.60 19.33 11.26
N PRO A 43 -4.68 19.05 12.00
CA PRO A 43 -4.75 17.86 12.85
C PRO A 43 -4.56 16.55 12.08
N VAL A 44 -3.66 15.70 12.58
CA VAL A 44 -3.27 14.41 11.97
C VAL A 44 -3.66 13.26 12.87
N ARG A 45 -4.23 12.20 12.30
CA ARG A 45 -4.48 10.94 12.97
C ARG A 45 -3.46 9.88 12.57
N LEU A 46 -2.82 9.24 13.53
CA LEU A 46 -1.93 8.11 13.33
C LEU A 46 -2.59 6.85 13.90
N VAL A 47 -2.65 5.79 13.11
CA VAL A 47 -3.38 4.57 13.46
C VAL A 47 -2.51 3.33 13.29
N THR A 48 -2.45 2.50 14.32
CA THR A 48 -2.02 1.10 14.22
C THR A 48 -3.28 0.23 14.24
N ALA A 49 -3.67 -0.29 13.08
CA ALA A 49 -4.99 -0.88 12.87
C ALA A 49 -5.18 -2.20 13.64
N ASN A 50 -4.42 -3.24 13.29
CA ASN A 50 -4.58 -4.59 13.82
C ASN A 50 -3.39 -4.99 14.73
N GLU A 51 -3.33 -4.38 15.92
CA GLU A 51 -2.31 -4.70 16.93
C GLU A 51 -2.30 -6.18 17.33
N ALA A 52 -3.47 -6.82 17.38
CA ALA A 52 -3.57 -8.21 17.79
C ALA A 52 -2.90 -9.16 16.78
N ALA A 53 -3.10 -8.92 15.48
CA ALA A 53 -2.40 -9.65 14.43
C ALA A 53 -0.91 -9.27 14.37
N LEU A 54 -0.57 -8.00 14.60
CA LEU A 54 0.80 -7.51 14.65
C LEU A 54 1.62 -8.20 15.76
N ASP A 55 1.06 -8.28 16.97
CA ASP A 55 1.65 -8.97 18.12
C ASP A 55 1.82 -10.46 17.87
N ALA A 56 0.89 -11.08 17.13
CA ALA A 56 0.99 -12.48 16.72
C ALA A 56 2.00 -12.69 15.57
N GLY A 57 2.40 -11.64 14.85
CA GLY A 57 3.19 -11.75 13.63
C GLY A 57 2.45 -12.49 12.50
N GLU A 58 1.12 -12.46 12.53
CA GLU A 58 0.24 -13.11 11.56
C GLU A 58 -0.46 -12.06 10.71
N ARG A 59 -0.80 -12.42 9.46
CA ARG A 59 -1.51 -11.50 8.56
C ARG A 59 -2.83 -11.01 9.15
N TYR A 60 -3.58 -11.92 9.74
CA TYR A 60 -4.85 -11.71 10.44
C TYR A 60 -5.13 -12.89 11.38
N LEU A 61 -6.09 -12.73 12.30
CA LEU A 61 -6.51 -13.75 13.26
C LEU A 61 -7.77 -14.51 12.79
N ASP A 62 -8.89 -13.81 12.55
CA ASP A 62 -10.16 -14.46 12.18
C ASP A 62 -10.48 -14.30 10.69
N ALA A 63 -10.26 -13.11 10.14
CA ALA A 63 -10.51 -12.79 8.72
C ALA A 63 -9.53 -11.73 8.21
N ASP A 64 -9.25 -11.71 6.90
CA ASP A 64 -8.39 -10.65 6.32
C ASP A 64 -9.09 -9.28 6.45
N LEU A 65 -8.51 -8.38 7.25
CA LEU A 65 -9.03 -7.04 7.48
C LEU A 65 -9.21 -6.27 6.17
N ASN A 66 -8.27 -6.39 5.22
CA ASN A 66 -8.36 -5.76 3.91
C ASN A 66 -9.28 -6.52 2.94
N ARG A 67 -10.22 -7.32 3.47
CA ARG A 67 -11.37 -7.93 2.78
C ARG A 67 -12.67 -7.75 3.55
N ALA A 68 -12.64 -7.02 4.66
CA ALA A 68 -13.75 -6.93 5.60
C ALA A 68 -14.48 -5.57 5.55
N PHE A 69 -13.98 -4.58 4.81
CA PHE A 69 -14.57 -3.24 4.76
C PHE A 69 -15.96 -3.27 4.06
N PRO A 70 -16.94 -2.47 4.52
CA PRO A 70 -16.88 -1.47 5.61
C PRO A 70 -17.05 -2.06 7.02
N GLY A 71 -17.05 -3.39 7.17
CA GLY A 71 -17.16 -4.06 8.46
C GLY A 71 -18.58 -4.26 8.98
N ASN A 72 -18.66 -4.85 10.16
CA ASN A 72 -19.89 -5.01 10.93
C ASN A 72 -19.56 -5.04 12.43
N PRO A 73 -20.02 -4.06 13.24
CA PRO A 73 -19.70 -3.97 14.67
C PRO A 73 -20.25 -5.13 15.51
N ASP A 74 -21.26 -5.83 15.00
CA ASP A 74 -21.89 -6.98 15.67
C ASP A 74 -21.34 -8.34 15.20
N ALA A 75 -20.33 -8.35 14.31
CA ALA A 75 -19.75 -9.61 13.80
C ALA A 75 -18.98 -10.37 14.89
N GLU A 76 -18.91 -11.70 14.78
CA GLU A 76 -18.11 -12.53 15.68
C GLU A 76 -16.60 -12.43 15.39
N ALA A 77 -16.22 -12.27 14.12
CA ALA A 77 -14.83 -12.14 13.70
C ALA A 77 -14.23 -10.79 14.15
N HIS A 78 -13.02 -10.83 14.70
CA HIS A 78 -12.28 -9.66 15.17
C HIS A 78 -12.12 -8.60 14.08
N GLU A 79 -11.57 -8.98 12.92
CA GLU A 79 -11.25 -8.03 11.85
C GLU A 79 -12.50 -7.40 11.21
N VAL A 80 -13.64 -8.07 11.24
CA VAL A 80 -14.88 -7.51 10.70
C VAL A 80 -15.44 -6.40 11.60
N ARG A 81 -15.29 -6.53 12.93
CA ARG A 81 -15.60 -5.43 13.85
C ARG A 81 -14.59 -4.30 13.73
N LEU A 82 -13.30 -4.66 13.65
CA LEU A 82 -12.21 -3.71 13.49
C LEU A 82 -12.34 -2.87 12.21
N ALA A 83 -12.81 -3.46 11.11
CA ALA A 83 -13.09 -2.72 9.88
C ALA A 83 -14.14 -1.61 10.09
N ALA A 84 -15.20 -1.88 10.85
CA ALA A 84 -16.22 -0.88 11.16
C ALA A 84 -15.65 0.23 12.06
N GLU A 85 -14.88 -0.14 13.09
CA GLU A 85 -14.21 0.81 13.98
C GLU A 85 -13.22 1.70 13.22
N LEU A 86 -12.46 1.14 12.27
CA LEU A 86 -11.49 1.87 11.47
C LEU A 86 -12.17 2.82 10.48
N VAL A 87 -13.28 2.43 9.84
CA VAL A 87 -14.06 3.34 8.98
C VAL A 87 -14.55 4.54 9.78
N ASP A 88 -15.14 4.32 10.95
CA ASP A 88 -15.61 5.40 11.81
C ASP A 88 -14.44 6.30 12.27
N ALA A 89 -13.28 5.72 12.54
CA ALA A 89 -12.07 6.46 12.91
C ALA A 89 -11.44 7.24 11.75
N LEU A 90 -11.77 6.94 10.49
CA LEU A 90 -11.22 7.63 9.31
C LEU A 90 -12.21 8.61 8.68
N GLU A 91 -13.41 8.76 9.25
CA GLU A 91 -14.41 9.70 8.76
C GLU A 91 -13.83 11.11 8.67
N GLY A 92 -13.96 11.74 7.49
CA GLY A 92 -13.45 13.09 7.23
C GLY A 92 -11.94 13.19 6.93
N CYS A 93 -11.18 12.10 7.03
CA CYS A 93 -9.74 12.10 6.79
C CYS A 93 -9.38 11.81 5.32
N THR A 94 -8.38 12.53 4.79
CA THR A 94 -7.58 12.03 3.66
C THR A 94 -6.56 11.03 4.22
N THR A 95 -6.55 9.79 3.73
CA THR A 95 -5.86 8.68 4.41
C THR A 95 -4.74 8.10 3.56
N LEU A 96 -3.58 7.84 4.17
CA LEU A 96 -2.52 6.99 3.64
C LEU A 96 -2.53 5.66 4.39
N ALA A 97 -2.78 4.56 3.69
CA ALA A 97 -2.68 3.21 4.23
C ALA A 97 -1.40 2.53 3.75
N ILE A 98 -0.60 2.04 4.68
CA ILE A 98 0.74 1.51 4.41
C ILE A 98 0.72 -0.01 4.47
N HIS A 99 1.18 -0.61 3.38
CA HIS A 99 1.38 -2.04 3.19
C HIS A 99 2.85 -2.35 2.88
N SER A 100 3.17 -3.64 2.87
CA SER A 100 4.42 -4.14 2.27
C SER A 100 4.15 -5.44 1.53
N THR A 101 5.04 -5.78 0.60
CA THR A 101 4.82 -6.88 -0.34
C THR A 101 5.97 -7.87 -0.36
N GLN A 102 5.77 -9.04 -0.95
CA GLN A 102 6.82 -10.01 -1.24
C GLN A 102 7.32 -9.93 -2.69
N SER A 103 6.80 -8.97 -3.49
CA SER A 103 7.00 -8.95 -4.94
C SER A 103 8.05 -7.94 -5.44
N TYR A 104 8.24 -6.84 -4.73
CA TYR A 104 9.02 -5.70 -5.21
C TYR A 104 9.64 -4.94 -4.03
N ALA A 105 10.87 -4.46 -4.21
CA ALA A 105 11.66 -3.89 -3.12
C ALA A 105 11.50 -2.39 -2.94
N GLU A 106 11.19 -1.68 -4.02
CA GLU A 106 11.02 -0.23 -3.98
C GLU A 106 9.55 0.16 -3.76
N PRO A 107 9.27 1.36 -3.24
CA PRO A 107 7.91 1.80 -2.99
C PRO A 107 7.07 2.02 -4.25
N PHE A 108 5.78 1.70 -4.17
CA PHE A 108 4.80 2.11 -5.18
C PHE A 108 3.45 2.43 -4.54
N ALA A 109 2.69 3.30 -5.21
CA ALA A 109 1.34 3.67 -4.76
C ALA A 109 0.27 2.81 -5.44
N VAL A 110 -0.80 2.53 -4.71
CA VAL A 110 -1.98 1.80 -5.16
C VAL A 110 -3.19 2.69 -4.96
N ILE A 111 -3.96 2.89 -6.02
CA ILE A 111 -5.12 3.78 -6.07
C ILE A 111 -6.32 3.04 -6.64
N ASP A 112 -7.52 3.35 -6.16
CA ASP A 112 -8.76 2.87 -6.78
C ASP A 112 -8.93 3.56 -8.14
N SER A 113 -8.94 4.90 -8.15
CA SER A 113 -9.03 5.71 -9.35
C SER A 113 -8.19 6.99 -9.25
N MET A 114 -7.92 7.62 -10.40
CA MET A 114 -7.22 8.91 -10.45
C MET A 114 -8.20 10.05 -10.17
N ASP A 115 -8.46 10.33 -8.90
CA ASP A 115 -9.30 11.42 -8.42
C ASP A 115 -8.49 12.73 -8.17
N GLU A 116 -9.12 13.76 -7.62
CA GLU A 116 -8.46 15.05 -7.37
C GLU A 116 -7.40 14.95 -6.27
N VAL A 117 -7.67 14.18 -5.20
CA VAL A 117 -6.74 13.96 -4.09
C VAL A 117 -5.50 13.22 -4.57
N THR A 118 -5.69 12.14 -5.32
CA THR A 118 -4.60 11.34 -5.87
C THR A 118 -3.70 12.17 -6.78
N ARG A 119 -4.28 12.99 -7.67
CA ARG A 119 -3.50 13.88 -8.54
C ARG A 119 -2.70 14.92 -7.76
N ALA A 120 -3.22 15.37 -6.62
CA ALA A 120 -2.54 16.35 -5.78
C ALA A 120 -1.43 15.72 -4.93
N VAL A 121 -1.57 14.45 -4.52
CA VAL A 121 -0.67 13.81 -3.54
C VAL A 121 0.36 12.89 -4.21
N ALA A 122 -0.05 12.02 -5.13
CA ALA A 122 0.80 10.97 -5.68
C ALA A 122 2.11 11.48 -6.31
N PRO A 123 2.16 12.62 -7.03
CA PRO A 123 3.41 13.16 -7.59
C PRO A 123 4.45 13.60 -6.54
N HIS A 124 4.03 13.73 -5.27
CA HIS A 124 4.90 14.13 -4.17
C HIS A 124 5.40 12.94 -3.34
N LEU A 125 4.91 11.73 -3.62
CA LEU A 125 5.34 10.53 -2.91
C LEU A 125 6.62 9.97 -3.54
N PRO A 126 7.60 9.52 -2.73
CA PRO A 126 8.80 8.84 -3.23
C PRO A 126 8.46 7.41 -3.68
N VAL A 127 7.83 7.27 -4.84
CA VAL A 127 7.37 6.00 -5.42
C VAL A 127 7.85 5.81 -6.85
N ASP A 128 8.16 4.56 -7.21
CA ASP A 128 8.61 4.19 -8.56
C ASP A 128 7.44 4.11 -9.55
N ALA A 129 6.25 3.78 -9.04
CA ALA A 129 5.07 3.51 -9.86
C ALA A 129 3.78 3.86 -9.12
N VAL A 130 2.72 4.08 -9.90
CA VAL A 130 1.34 4.18 -9.41
C VAL A 130 0.48 3.13 -10.10
N ILE A 131 -0.34 2.42 -9.32
CA ILE A 131 -1.19 1.33 -9.80
C ILE A 131 -2.66 1.69 -9.64
N GLN A 132 -3.38 1.75 -10.76
CA GLN A 132 -4.84 1.82 -10.80
C GLN A 132 -5.40 0.41 -10.70
N THR A 133 -6.11 0.16 -9.60
CA THR A 133 -6.67 -1.16 -9.29
C THR A 133 -8.07 -1.35 -9.87
N ASP A 134 -8.80 -0.27 -10.19
CA ASP A 134 -10.14 -0.27 -10.77
C ASP A 134 -11.05 -1.37 -10.13
N ALA A 135 -11.26 -2.49 -10.82
CA ALA A 135 -12.18 -3.55 -10.40
C ALA A 135 -11.66 -4.51 -9.31
N PHE A 136 -10.45 -4.31 -8.76
CA PHE A 136 -9.81 -5.23 -7.81
C PHE A 136 -9.80 -4.72 -6.35
N THR A 137 -10.81 -3.93 -5.97
CA THR A 137 -10.89 -3.22 -4.69
C THR A 137 -11.92 -3.78 -3.70
N GLU A 138 -12.73 -4.77 -4.09
CA GLU A 138 -13.83 -5.29 -3.24
C GLU A 138 -13.37 -5.67 -1.82
N GLY A 139 -13.99 -5.00 -0.84
CA GLY A 139 -13.81 -5.21 0.60
C GLY A 139 -12.52 -4.62 1.17
N ARG A 140 -11.79 -3.79 0.40
CA ARG A 140 -10.51 -3.20 0.79
C ARG A 140 -10.69 -1.79 1.37
N LEU A 141 -9.74 -1.33 2.17
CA LEU A 141 -9.77 0.03 2.73
C LEU A 141 -9.74 1.10 1.65
N ILE A 142 -9.07 0.85 0.53
CA ILE A 142 -8.98 1.78 -0.62
C ILE A 142 -10.34 2.19 -1.21
N GLU A 143 -11.42 1.44 -0.95
CA GLU A 143 -12.79 1.84 -1.34
C GLU A 143 -13.33 2.99 -0.47
N HIS A 144 -12.73 3.23 0.71
CA HIS A 144 -13.07 4.35 1.57
C HIS A 144 -12.64 5.67 0.91
N PRO A 145 -13.51 6.70 0.89
CA PRO A 145 -13.20 7.98 0.26
C PRO A 145 -11.84 8.56 0.69
N HIS A 146 -11.14 9.16 -0.28
CA HIS A 146 -9.87 9.87 -0.06
C HIS A 146 -8.74 9.01 0.53
N THR A 147 -8.73 7.71 0.22
CA THR A 147 -7.67 6.78 0.65
C THR A 147 -6.67 6.52 -0.48
N LEU A 148 -5.38 6.66 -0.16
CA LEU A 148 -4.26 6.14 -0.94
C LEU A 148 -3.64 4.94 -0.21
N GLU A 149 -3.36 3.86 -0.92
CA GLU A 149 -2.53 2.78 -0.40
C GLU A 149 -1.10 2.92 -0.95
N VAL A 150 -0.10 2.48 -0.18
CA VAL A 150 1.28 2.35 -0.63
C VAL A 150 1.84 0.99 -0.22
N GLU A 151 2.65 0.42 -1.08
CA GLU A 151 3.45 -0.76 -0.79
C GLU A 151 4.88 -0.28 -0.56
N ALA A 152 5.36 -0.34 0.68
CA ALA A 152 6.60 0.29 1.11
C ALA A 152 7.88 -0.50 0.73
N GLY A 153 7.73 -1.69 0.15
CA GLY A 153 8.83 -2.57 -0.26
C GLY A 153 8.70 -3.97 0.32
N LEU A 154 9.83 -4.67 0.48
CA LEU A 154 9.83 -6.08 0.93
C LEU A 154 9.39 -6.21 2.39
N GLN A 155 8.36 -7.02 2.60
CA GLN A 155 7.78 -7.35 3.90
C GLN A 155 8.86 -7.79 4.91
N GLY A 156 8.78 -7.23 6.12
CA GLY A 156 9.71 -7.52 7.22
C GLY A 156 11.12 -6.94 7.08
N SER A 157 11.41 -6.17 6.02
CA SER A 157 12.71 -5.52 5.83
C SER A 157 12.82 -4.17 6.56
N GLU A 158 14.03 -3.81 6.97
CA GLU A 158 14.32 -2.47 7.50
C GLU A 158 14.09 -1.38 6.44
N ALA A 159 14.40 -1.68 5.17
CA ALA A 159 14.14 -0.77 4.05
C ALA A 159 12.65 -0.42 3.92
N ALA A 160 11.75 -1.40 4.08
CA ALA A 160 10.31 -1.12 4.06
C ALA A 160 9.88 -0.22 5.22
N ALA A 161 10.46 -0.38 6.42
CA ALA A 161 10.18 0.50 7.56
C ALA A 161 10.70 1.93 7.34
N ASP A 162 11.88 2.10 6.72
CA ASP A 162 12.40 3.41 6.34
C ASP A 162 11.55 4.08 5.25
N ASN A 163 11.18 3.32 4.22
CA ASN A 163 10.30 3.79 3.15
C ASN A 163 8.94 4.22 3.70
N ALA A 164 8.31 3.40 4.56
CA ALA A 164 7.04 3.72 5.19
C ALA A 164 7.07 5.05 5.95
N TYR A 165 8.15 5.33 6.69
CA TYR A 165 8.33 6.61 7.38
C TYR A 165 8.43 7.78 6.40
N TRP A 166 9.26 7.67 5.36
CA TRP A 166 9.42 8.75 4.38
C TRP A 166 8.20 8.97 3.50
N LEU A 167 7.48 7.91 3.11
CA LEU A 167 6.19 7.99 2.44
C LEU A 167 5.16 8.73 3.31
N SER A 168 5.11 8.41 4.60
CA SER A 168 4.21 9.10 5.53
C SER A 168 4.54 10.58 5.64
N ARG A 169 5.82 10.95 5.78
CA ARG A 169 6.23 12.36 5.82
C ARG A 169 5.93 13.09 4.52
N ALA A 170 6.19 12.46 3.38
CA ALA A 170 5.89 13.03 2.07
C ALA A 170 4.38 13.26 1.89
N PHE A 171 3.56 12.29 2.31
CA PHE A 171 2.11 12.40 2.31
C PHE A 171 1.60 13.53 3.22
N LEU A 172 2.09 13.62 4.46
CA LEU A 172 1.72 14.69 5.39
C LEU A 172 2.14 16.07 4.86
N ALA A 173 3.28 16.18 4.19
CA ALA A 173 3.70 17.42 3.55
C ALA A 173 2.85 17.76 2.31
N ALA A 174 2.53 16.77 1.47
CA ALA A 174 1.72 16.94 0.25
C ALA A 174 0.27 17.36 0.57
N THR A 175 -0.25 16.91 1.71
CA THR A 175 -1.55 17.31 2.23
C THR A 175 -1.49 18.63 3.04
N GLY A 176 -0.30 19.21 3.22
CA GLY A 176 -0.11 20.44 3.99
C GLY A 176 -0.38 20.27 5.50
N ALA A 177 -0.38 19.02 6.00
CA ALA A 177 -0.53 18.74 7.42
C ALA A 177 0.74 19.05 8.22
N ILE A 178 1.91 18.95 7.58
CA ILE A 178 3.18 19.41 8.12
C ILE A 178 3.87 20.32 7.12
N SER A 179 4.73 21.21 7.60
CA SER A 179 5.66 21.92 6.73
C SER A 179 6.53 20.94 5.95
N ALA A 180 6.67 21.18 4.65
CA ALA A 180 7.65 20.45 3.84
C ALA A 180 9.04 20.60 4.48
N PRO A 181 9.89 19.56 4.48
CA PRO A 181 11.28 19.69 4.90
C PRO A 181 11.88 20.91 4.19
N GLY A 182 12.49 21.82 4.97
CA GLY A 182 12.77 23.19 4.53
C GLY A 182 13.51 23.28 3.20
N ALA A 183 13.33 24.41 2.51
CA ALA A 183 14.06 24.78 1.30
C ALA A 183 15.60 24.80 1.43
N ASP A 184 16.16 24.50 2.61
CA ASP A 184 17.59 24.35 2.89
C ASP A 184 18.05 22.88 3.00
N ASP A 185 17.13 21.91 3.14
CA ASP A 185 17.37 20.46 3.18
C ASP A 185 16.54 19.76 2.09
N VAL A 186 16.51 20.35 0.89
CA VAL A 186 16.13 19.58 -0.30
C VAL A 186 17.23 18.54 -0.47
N LEU A 187 17.02 17.34 0.11
CA LEU A 187 17.46 16.13 -0.54
C LEU A 187 16.96 16.29 -1.97
N ASP A 188 17.90 16.52 -2.88
CA ASP A 188 17.67 16.50 -4.32
C ASP A 188 17.03 15.13 -4.60
N ALA A 189 15.70 15.07 -4.53
CA ALA A 189 14.90 13.94 -4.97
C ALA A 189 15.12 13.95 -6.47
N GLY A 190 16.20 13.28 -6.87
CA GLY A 190 16.90 13.46 -8.13
C GLY A 190 15.94 13.71 -9.27
N GLY A 191 16.24 14.74 -10.06
CA GLY A 191 15.44 15.27 -11.17
C GLY A 191 14.28 14.38 -11.59
N ARG A 192 13.06 14.78 -11.22
CA ARG A 192 11.80 14.06 -11.42
C ARG A 192 11.82 13.19 -12.67
N GLU A 193 12.02 11.90 -12.46
CA GLU A 193 11.65 10.92 -13.47
C GLU A 193 10.12 10.82 -13.45
N ASP A 194 9.52 10.86 -14.63
CA ASP A 194 8.09 10.64 -14.83
C ASP A 194 7.63 9.33 -14.16
N VAL A 195 6.80 9.39 -13.10
CA VAL A 195 6.34 8.19 -12.36
C VAL A 195 5.37 7.41 -13.25
N SER A 196 5.69 6.16 -13.56
CA SER A 196 4.86 5.37 -14.48
C SER A 196 3.55 4.93 -13.84
N VAL A 197 2.45 5.07 -14.59
CA VAL A 197 1.11 4.65 -14.16
C VAL A 197 0.74 3.36 -14.87
N PHE A 198 0.35 2.36 -14.09
CA PHE A 198 -0.11 1.05 -14.55
C PHE A 198 -1.56 0.81 -14.18
N ARG A 199 -2.34 0.18 -15.05
CA ARG A 199 -3.72 -0.24 -14.78
C ARG A 199 -3.81 -1.76 -14.74
N LEU A 200 -4.34 -2.31 -13.65
CA LEU A 200 -4.57 -3.74 -13.52
C LEU A 200 -5.65 -4.21 -14.50
N ARG A 201 -5.41 -5.37 -15.13
CA ARG A 201 -6.37 -6.01 -16.04
C ARG A 201 -6.92 -7.32 -15.51
N GLU A 202 -6.05 -8.21 -15.06
CA GLU A 202 -6.43 -9.58 -14.69
C GLU A 202 -5.49 -10.15 -13.62
N ARG A 203 -6.00 -11.14 -12.89
CA ARG A 203 -5.23 -11.93 -11.93
C ARG A 203 -4.53 -13.07 -12.66
N ILE A 204 -3.29 -13.34 -12.28
CA ILE A 204 -2.52 -14.49 -12.78
C ILE A 204 -2.72 -15.65 -11.81
N PRO A 205 -3.59 -16.63 -12.10
CA PRO A 205 -3.90 -17.71 -11.17
C PRO A 205 -2.69 -18.61 -10.93
N LYS A 206 -2.61 -19.20 -9.74
CA LYS A 206 -1.70 -20.30 -9.47
C LYS A 206 -2.37 -21.63 -9.83
N PRO A 207 -1.80 -22.44 -10.72
CA PRO A 207 -2.21 -23.83 -10.84
C PRO A 207 -1.85 -24.59 -9.56
N GLU A 208 -2.50 -25.72 -9.28
CA GLU A 208 -2.11 -26.58 -8.15
C GLU A 208 -0.66 -27.07 -8.34
N ALA A 209 0.22 -26.72 -7.41
CA ALA A 209 1.62 -27.12 -7.37
C ALA A 209 2.20 -27.04 -5.96
N GLU A 210 3.31 -27.75 -5.72
CA GLU A 210 4.06 -27.73 -4.45
C GLU A 210 5.05 -26.56 -4.37
N ALA A 211 5.60 -26.13 -5.52
CA ALA A 211 6.56 -25.04 -5.61
C ALA A 211 6.24 -24.06 -6.73
N TYR A 212 6.48 -22.77 -6.47
CA TYR A 212 6.28 -21.68 -7.42
C TYR A 212 7.55 -20.87 -7.59
N GLU A 213 7.83 -20.44 -8.82
CA GLU A 213 8.96 -19.58 -9.17
C GLU A 213 8.48 -18.42 -10.04
N VAL A 214 9.10 -17.24 -9.87
CA VAL A 214 8.86 -16.05 -10.68
C VAL A 214 10.18 -15.60 -11.29
N PHE A 215 10.16 -15.32 -12.59
CA PHE A 215 11.33 -14.91 -13.38
C PHE A 215 11.19 -13.48 -13.91
N ALA A 216 9.96 -13.05 -14.20
CA ALA A 216 9.70 -11.69 -14.63
C ALA A 216 9.85 -10.72 -13.45
N ARG A 217 10.20 -9.47 -13.79
CA ARG A 217 10.32 -8.39 -12.82
C ARG A 217 9.05 -7.54 -12.85
N ASN A 218 8.59 -7.15 -11.68
CA ASN A 218 7.46 -6.23 -11.58
C ASN A 218 7.78 -4.92 -12.30
N PHE A 219 6.77 -4.36 -12.98
CA PHE A 219 6.85 -3.13 -13.79
C PHE A 219 7.76 -3.17 -15.03
N GLU A 220 8.43 -4.30 -15.32
CA GLU A 220 9.13 -4.52 -16.58
C GLU A 220 8.22 -5.25 -17.58
N ARG A 221 8.29 -4.88 -18.86
CA ARG A 221 7.44 -5.49 -19.89
C ARG A 221 7.87 -6.93 -20.18
N VAL A 222 6.92 -7.86 -20.11
CA VAL A 222 7.07 -9.26 -20.54
C VAL A 222 6.55 -9.40 -21.97
N GLU A 223 7.32 -10.04 -22.84
CA GLU A 223 6.96 -10.24 -24.26
C GLU A 223 6.29 -11.62 -24.51
N PRO A 224 5.48 -11.77 -25.57
CA PRO A 224 4.87 -13.06 -25.91
C PRO A 224 5.89 -14.19 -26.05
N GLY A 225 5.58 -15.33 -25.44
CA GLY A 225 6.44 -16.52 -25.38
C GLY A 225 7.53 -16.46 -24.30
N GLU A 226 7.67 -15.34 -23.59
CA GLU A 226 8.61 -15.23 -22.47
C GLU A 226 8.11 -16.02 -21.26
N ARG A 227 9.04 -16.72 -20.59
CA ARG A 227 8.76 -17.43 -19.35
C ARG A 227 8.76 -16.43 -18.19
N PHE A 228 7.59 -16.19 -17.60
CA PHE A 228 7.47 -15.24 -16.49
C PHE A 228 7.36 -15.93 -15.12
N ALA A 229 6.86 -17.16 -15.07
CA ALA A 229 6.73 -17.94 -13.84
C ALA A 229 6.87 -19.46 -14.10
N ALA A 230 6.87 -20.26 -13.04
CA ALA A 230 6.74 -21.70 -13.12
C ALA A 230 6.03 -22.28 -11.89
N ALA A 231 5.42 -23.45 -12.08
CA ALA A 231 4.76 -24.23 -11.04
C ALA A 231 5.25 -25.69 -11.16
N ASP A 232 5.85 -26.24 -10.09
CA ASP A 232 6.55 -27.55 -10.10
C ASP A 232 7.54 -27.74 -11.26
N GLY A 233 8.21 -26.65 -11.65
CA GLY A 233 9.15 -26.62 -12.76
C GLY A 233 8.51 -26.48 -14.15
N GLU A 234 7.18 -26.64 -14.28
CA GLU A 234 6.46 -26.40 -15.52
C GLU A 234 6.37 -24.89 -15.80
N PRO A 235 6.85 -24.41 -16.97
CA PRO A 235 6.92 -22.98 -17.26
C PRO A 235 5.55 -22.40 -17.62
N LEU A 236 5.25 -21.21 -17.08
CA LEU A 236 4.18 -20.35 -17.55
C LEU A 236 4.78 -19.33 -18.52
N LEU A 237 4.24 -19.29 -19.73
CA LEU A 237 4.66 -18.39 -20.81
C LEU A 237 3.61 -17.31 -21.03
N ALA A 238 4.04 -16.10 -21.40
CA ALA A 238 3.14 -15.02 -21.72
C ALA A 238 2.46 -15.25 -23.09
N ASP A 239 1.14 -15.27 -23.16
CA ASP A 239 0.40 -15.35 -24.43
C ASP A 239 0.39 -13.99 -25.17
N GLU A 240 0.32 -12.90 -24.40
CA GLU A 240 0.28 -11.50 -24.86
C GLU A 240 1.25 -10.65 -24.03
N PRO A 241 1.70 -9.48 -24.54
CA PRO A 241 2.58 -8.62 -23.76
C PRO A 241 1.85 -8.01 -22.55
N PHE A 242 2.55 -7.90 -21.42
CA PHE A 242 2.02 -7.25 -20.23
C PHE A 242 3.11 -6.73 -19.29
N TYR A 243 2.70 -5.97 -18.27
CA TYR A 243 3.56 -5.57 -17.15
C TYR A 243 3.11 -6.32 -15.90
N PRO A 244 3.97 -7.14 -15.27
CA PRO A 244 3.63 -7.81 -14.02
C PRO A 244 3.53 -6.81 -12.88
N VAL A 245 2.51 -6.97 -12.06
CA VAL A 245 2.31 -6.20 -10.82
C VAL A 245 2.05 -7.16 -9.68
N LEU A 246 2.67 -6.91 -8.52
CA LEU A 246 2.58 -7.76 -7.33
C LEU A 246 2.89 -9.24 -7.62
N LEU A 247 3.66 -9.51 -8.68
CA LEU A 247 4.05 -10.84 -9.11
C LEU A 247 5.07 -11.43 -8.14
N SER A 248 4.68 -12.47 -7.42
CA SER A 248 5.53 -13.18 -6.46
C SER A 248 5.14 -14.65 -6.34
N PRO A 249 6.08 -15.53 -5.97
CA PRO A 249 5.77 -16.94 -5.75
C PRO A 249 4.98 -17.17 -4.47
N ASN A 250 5.07 -16.28 -3.47
CA ASN A 250 4.56 -16.54 -2.11
C ASN A 250 3.66 -15.43 -1.53
N GLY A 251 3.45 -14.30 -2.24
CA GLY A 251 2.66 -13.18 -1.71
C GLY A 251 1.17 -13.47 -1.59
N TYR A 252 0.57 -14.10 -2.61
CA TYR A 252 -0.83 -14.55 -2.55
C TYR A 252 -0.93 -16.06 -2.53
N ARG A 253 -1.98 -16.58 -1.89
CA ARG A 253 -2.25 -18.02 -1.85
C ARG A 253 -2.59 -18.60 -3.22
N ASP A 254 -3.57 -17.99 -3.90
CA ASP A 254 -4.22 -18.58 -5.08
C ASP A 254 -3.83 -17.92 -6.42
N GLN A 255 -2.94 -16.93 -6.39
CA GLN A 255 -2.46 -16.21 -7.58
C GLN A 255 -0.98 -15.85 -7.45
N PHE A 256 -0.32 -15.61 -8.58
CA PHE A 256 1.04 -15.06 -8.59
C PHE A 256 1.04 -13.54 -8.41
N GLY A 257 0.05 -12.85 -8.99
CA GLY A 257 -0.01 -11.40 -9.06
C GLY A 257 -0.99 -10.96 -10.15
N TYR A 258 -0.70 -9.86 -10.81
CA TYR A 258 -1.58 -9.25 -11.80
C TYR A 258 -0.86 -8.95 -13.10
N VAL A 259 -1.64 -9.00 -14.18
CA VAL A 259 -1.32 -8.43 -15.48
C VAL A 259 -1.78 -6.97 -15.48
N ALA A 260 -0.92 -6.07 -15.95
CA ALA A 260 -1.23 -4.65 -16.08
C ALA A 260 -0.79 -4.07 -17.43
N ASP A 261 -1.41 -2.94 -17.79
CA ASP A 261 -0.98 -2.08 -18.90
C ASP A 261 -0.36 -0.79 -18.38
N ARG A 262 0.71 -0.31 -19.01
CA ARG A 262 1.24 1.04 -18.77
C ARG A 262 0.35 2.06 -19.47
N VAL A 263 -0.32 2.93 -18.71
CA VAL A 263 -1.34 3.87 -19.22
C VAL A 263 -0.87 5.32 -19.26
N GLY A 264 0.27 5.66 -18.66
CA GLY A 264 0.82 7.01 -18.69
C GLY A 264 1.92 7.25 -17.68
N THR A 265 2.15 8.53 -17.37
CA THR A 265 3.09 9.00 -16.37
C THR A 265 2.50 10.15 -15.55
N LEU A 266 2.97 10.35 -14.32
CA LEU A 266 2.72 11.53 -13.49
C LEU A 266 3.96 12.45 -13.48
N GLU A 267 3.72 13.77 -13.51
CA GLU A 267 4.73 14.86 -13.52
C GLU A 267 4.75 15.65 -12.20
#